data_AF-K3WN40-F1
#
_entry.id   AF-K3WN40-F1
#
_cell.length_a   1.000
_cell.length_b   1.000
_cell.length_c   1.000
_cell.angle_alpha   90.00
_cell.angle_beta   90.00
_cell.angle_gamma   90.00
#
_symmetry.space_group_name_H-M   'P 1'
#
loop_
_entity.id
_entity.type
_entity.pdbx_description
1 polymer ?
#
loop_
_entity_poly.entity_id
_entity_poly.type
_entity_poly.pdbx_seq_one_letter_code
_entity_poly.pdbx_strand_id
1 'polypeptide(L)'
;MVAISPEERADFDDLLGSGGIFRKMLRTNPDGAQAEFGEEITIRYSEHLLEGDVTVSQDQTRKIRIGDGEVMPALELVGKMMRVGEACEVRCDARFAYGDVGLEPKVLPGAAMKLFIELLRVGKKITAEMTSQELIEEANKKKESGNRYFKEKNYEQAAKLYKRALKLLETWEHSEEDAQACKDLLIALGNNVGNVQFRLKQYKEARDSSLEVLQLDPRNVKAMYRVGQIGLEQNDFTEALEFLQKATVIEPKNVKVRQLIKDLKKKKQQVKQEQKKLYSKLGGKSASSDAGVTQPNVLVRAFKSNPSLAGAIVSVIIALLIYQFIGKRFHGMD
;
A
#
# COMPACT_ATOMS: atom_id res chain seq x y z
N MET A 1 -23.43 -13.29 8.10
CA MET A 1 -23.98 -14.39 7.27
C MET A 1 -24.92 -13.75 6.26
N VAL A 2 -24.69 -14.01 4.98
CA VAL A 2 -25.56 -13.52 3.91
C VAL A 2 -26.93 -14.17 4.09
N ALA A 3 -27.93 -13.37 4.43
CA ALA A 3 -29.29 -13.86 4.53
C ALA A 3 -29.82 -14.07 3.11
N ILE A 4 -29.64 -15.26 2.56
CA ILE A 4 -30.41 -15.75 1.42
C ILE A 4 -31.56 -16.56 1.98
N SER A 5 -32.78 -16.17 1.62
CA SER A 5 -33.97 -16.89 2.06
C SER A 5 -33.90 -18.36 1.59
N PRO A 6 -34.47 -19.32 2.34
CA PRO A 6 -34.47 -20.73 1.93
C PRO A 6 -35.01 -20.96 0.51
N GLU A 7 -35.96 -20.14 0.08
CA GLU A 7 -36.57 -20.18 -1.25
C GLU A 7 -35.60 -19.72 -2.35
N GLU A 8 -34.80 -18.68 -2.09
CA GLU A 8 -33.78 -18.20 -3.03
C GLU A 8 -32.56 -19.12 -3.12
N ARG A 9 -32.29 -19.97 -2.12
CA ARG A 9 -31.14 -20.88 -2.12
C ARG A 9 -31.14 -21.88 -3.29
N ALA A 10 -32.30 -22.17 -3.87
CA ALA A 10 -32.40 -23.09 -4.99
C ALA A 10 -31.65 -22.59 -6.25
N ASP A 11 -31.54 -21.27 -6.41
CA ASP A 11 -30.92 -20.65 -7.59
C ASP A 11 -29.45 -20.23 -7.37
N PHE A 12 -28.93 -20.41 -6.15
CA PHE A 12 -27.61 -19.92 -5.76
C PHE A 12 -26.68 -21.05 -5.32
N ASP A 13 -25.50 -21.11 -5.94
CA ASP A 13 -24.41 -21.96 -5.50
C ASP A 13 -23.66 -21.30 -4.32
N ASP A 14 -23.45 -22.00 -3.22
CA ASP A 14 -22.50 -21.59 -2.17
C ASP A 14 -21.07 -21.90 -2.62
N LEU A 15 -20.34 -20.88 -3.08
CA LEU A 15 -19.05 -21.08 -3.77
C LEU A 15 -17.97 -21.71 -2.87
N LEU A 16 -18.07 -21.53 -1.55
CA LEU A 16 -17.07 -22.02 -0.59
C LEU A 16 -17.66 -23.02 0.43
N GLY A 17 -18.96 -23.33 0.35
CA GLY A 17 -19.67 -24.15 1.34
C GLY A 17 -19.74 -23.51 2.74
N SER A 18 -19.47 -22.21 2.85
CA SER A 18 -19.34 -21.50 4.14
C SER A 18 -20.55 -20.64 4.49
N GLY A 19 -21.55 -20.55 3.61
CA GLY A 19 -22.70 -19.68 3.73
C GLY A 19 -22.37 -18.18 3.62
N GLY A 20 -21.18 -17.84 3.11
CA GLY A 20 -20.67 -16.47 3.12
C GLY A 20 -20.60 -15.80 1.75
N ILE A 21 -20.62 -16.56 0.66
CA ILE A 21 -20.63 -16.03 -0.70
C ILE A 21 -21.38 -16.99 -1.62
N PHE A 22 -22.37 -16.45 -2.30
CA PHE A 22 -23.27 -17.20 -3.15
C PHE A 22 -23.27 -16.61 -4.55
N ARG A 23 -23.47 -17.47 -5.56
CA ARG A 23 -23.51 -17.07 -6.97
C ARG A 23 -24.71 -17.68 -7.67
N LYS A 24 -25.42 -16.86 -8.46
CA LYS A 24 -26.43 -17.29 -9.43
C LYS A 24 -25.94 -16.95 -10.83
N MET A 25 -25.80 -17.96 -11.69
CA MET A 25 -25.44 -17.73 -13.09
C MET A 25 -26.61 -17.08 -13.84
N LEU A 26 -26.33 -15.98 -14.53
CA LEU A 26 -27.30 -15.25 -15.38
C LEU A 26 -27.08 -15.56 -16.86
N ARG A 27 -25.83 -15.80 -17.24
CA ARG A 27 -25.44 -16.19 -18.60
C ARG A 27 -24.21 -17.09 -18.54
N THR A 28 -24.25 -18.20 -19.28
CA THR A 28 -23.17 -19.18 -19.37
C THR A 28 -22.47 -19.09 -20.73
N ASN A 29 -21.22 -19.52 -20.79
CA ASN A 29 -20.48 -19.69 -22.04
C ASN A 29 -19.48 -20.84 -21.89
N PRO A 30 -19.88 -22.10 -22.18
CA PRO A 30 -19.04 -23.27 -21.99
C PRO A 30 -17.71 -23.20 -22.77
N ASP A 31 -17.72 -22.56 -23.94
CA ASP A 31 -16.56 -22.41 -24.82
C ASP A 31 -15.66 -21.23 -24.41
N GLY A 32 -16.08 -20.42 -23.44
CA GLY A 32 -15.31 -19.29 -22.93
C GLY A 32 -14.04 -19.76 -22.21
N ALA A 33 -12.94 -19.04 -22.43
CA ALA A 33 -11.70 -19.25 -21.70
C ALA A 33 -11.90 -18.93 -20.21
N GLN A 34 -11.24 -19.70 -19.35
CA GLN A 34 -11.19 -19.45 -17.91
C GLN A 34 -9.77 -19.00 -17.54
N ALA A 35 -9.67 -18.00 -16.66
CA ALA A 35 -8.37 -17.48 -16.24
C ALA A 35 -7.64 -18.46 -15.31
N GLU A 36 -6.31 -18.43 -15.34
CA GLU A 36 -5.44 -19.04 -14.34
C GLU A 36 -4.86 -18.03 -13.34
N PHE A 37 -4.30 -18.54 -12.24
CA PHE A 37 -3.57 -17.68 -11.31
C PHE A 37 -2.43 -16.93 -12.03
N GLY A 38 -2.34 -15.63 -11.74
CA GLY A 38 -1.40 -14.70 -12.34
C GLY A 38 -1.88 -14.09 -13.67
N GLU A 39 -2.99 -14.51 -14.25
CA GLU A 39 -3.55 -13.90 -15.47
C GLU A 39 -4.33 -12.62 -15.17
N GLU A 40 -4.26 -11.66 -16.08
CA GLU A 40 -5.13 -10.49 -16.07
C GLU A 40 -6.53 -10.90 -16.56
N ILE A 41 -7.58 -10.40 -15.95
CA ILE A 41 -8.95 -10.48 -16.45
C ILE A 41 -9.54 -9.08 -16.57
N THR A 42 -10.42 -8.89 -17.55
CA THR A 42 -11.26 -7.70 -17.65
C THR A 42 -12.68 -8.07 -17.24
N ILE A 43 -13.17 -7.43 -16.19
CA ILE A 43 -14.53 -7.61 -15.69
C ILE A 43 -15.34 -6.32 -15.86
N ARG A 44 -16.63 -6.47 -16.14
CA ARG A 44 -17.63 -5.42 -15.97
C ARG A 44 -18.49 -5.78 -14.76
N TYR A 45 -18.71 -4.82 -13.87
CA TYR A 45 -19.48 -5.09 -12.67
C TYR A 45 -20.26 -3.87 -12.15
N SER A 46 -21.32 -4.17 -11.40
CA SER A 46 -22.13 -3.21 -10.65
C SER A 46 -22.24 -3.68 -9.20
N GLU A 47 -22.21 -2.74 -8.26
CA GLU A 47 -22.21 -2.99 -6.82
C GLU A 47 -23.47 -2.41 -6.19
N HIS A 48 -24.16 -3.20 -5.39
CA HIS A 48 -25.33 -2.81 -4.62
C HIS A 48 -25.17 -3.25 -3.18
N LEU A 49 -25.70 -2.48 -2.23
CA LEU A 49 -25.93 -2.98 -0.88
C LEU A 49 -26.95 -4.11 -0.98
N LEU A 50 -26.68 -5.25 -0.32
CA LEU A 50 -27.62 -6.37 -0.34
C LEU A 50 -28.94 -5.98 0.33
N GLU A 51 -28.85 -5.21 1.42
CA GLU A 51 -30.02 -4.64 2.08
C GLU A 51 -30.48 -3.38 1.35
N GLY A 52 -31.76 -3.36 0.95
CA GLY A 52 -32.37 -2.21 0.26
C GLY A 52 -31.97 -2.02 -1.21
N ASP A 53 -31.09 -2.87 -1.75
CA ASP A 53 -30.64 -2.86 -3.16
C ASP A 53 -30.06 -1.51 -3.64
N VAL A 54 -29.49 -0.73 -2.71
CA VAL A 54 -28.96 0.60 -2.99
C VAL A 54 -27.69 0.52 -3.85
N THR A 55 -27.70 1.17 -5.01
CA THR A 55 -26.55 1.20 -5.91
C THR A 55 -25.35 1.95 -5.31
N VAL A 56 -24.20 1.27 -5.25
CA VAL A 56 -22.91 1.82 -4.82
C VAL A 56 -22.09 2.27 -6.03
N SER A 57 -22.07 1.45 -7.08
CA SER A 57 -21.48 1.75 -8.39
C SER A 57 -22.17 0.95 -9.50
N GLN A 58 -22.11 1.47 -10.73
CA GLN A 58 -22.77 0.87 -11.88
C GLN A 58 -21.82 0.81 -13.08
N ASP A 59 -21.85 -0.30 -13.81
CA ASP A 59 -21.16 -0.56 -15.07
C ASP A 59 -19.66 -0.23 -15.05
N GLN A 60 -19.01 -0.49 -13.91
CA GLN A 60 -17.58 -0.31 -13.77
C GLN A 60 -16.85 -1.38 -14.58
N THR A 61 -15.90 -0.96 -15.42
CA THR A 61 -15.04 -1.88 -16.15
C THR A 61 -13.64 -1.81 -15.57
N ARG A 62 -13.06 -2.97 -15.27
CA ARG A 62 -11.75 -3.03 -14.63
C ARG A 62 -10.92 -4.21 -15.08
N LYS A 63 -9.62 -3.96 -15.21
CA LYS A 63 -8.59 -5.00 -15.34
C LYS A 63 -8.03 -5.34 -13.97
N ILE A 64 -8.01 -6.62 -13.63
CA ILE A 64 -7.43 -7.13 -12.38
C ILE A 64 -6.60 -8.37 -12.67
N ARG A 65 -5.60 -8.64 -11.84
CA ARG A 65 -4.82 -9.88 -11.92
C ARG A 65 -5.25 -10.87 -10.85
N ILE A 66 -5.52 -12.10 -11.26
CA ILE A 66 -5.94 -13.16 -10.33
C ILE A 66 -4.78 -13.57 -9.43
N GLY A 67 -5.01 -13.55 -8.12
CA GLY A 67 -4.05 -13.84 -7.06
C GLY A 67 -3.34 -12.60 -6.50
N ASP A 68 -3.63 -11.40 -7.00
CA ASP A 68 -2.95 -10.17 -6.57
C ASP A 68 -3.67 -9.42 -5.45
N GLY A 69 -4.96 -9.68 -5.22
CA GLY A 69 -5.73 -8.98 -4.18
C GLY A 69 -5.98 -7.51 -4.52
N GLU A 70 -6.05 -7.16 -5.81
CA GLU A 70 -6.16 -5.76 -6.27
C GLU A 70 -7.53 -5.13 -6.03
N VAL A 71 -8.54 -5.95 -5.77
CA VAL A 71 -9.95 -5.60 -5.58
C VAL A 71 -10.54 -6.44 -4.45
N MET A 72 -11.80 -6.17 -4.09
CA MET A 72 -12.49 -6.94 -3.06
C MET A 72 -12.47 -8.45 -3.41
N PRO A 73 -12.33 -9.34 -2.41
CA PRO A 73 -12.16 -10.77 -2.63
C PRO A 73 -13.24 -11.42 -3.51
N ALA A 74 -14.49 -10.96 -3.42
CA ALA A 74 -15.60 -11.50 -4.21
C ALA A 74 -15.38 -11.35 -5.72
N LEU A 75 -14.89 -10.19 -6.19
CA LEU A 75 -14.66 -9.95 -7.63
C LEU A 75 -13.57 -10.88 -8.18
N GLU A 76 -12.52 -11.11 -7.41
CA GLU A 76 -11.39 -11.94 -7.83
C GLU A 76 -11.72 -13.43 -7.79
N LEU A 77 -12.35 -13.89 -6.69
CA LEU A 77 -12.77 -15.28 -6.52
C LEU A 77 -13.76 -15.69 -7.63
N VAL A 78 -14.78 -14.86 -7.86
CA VAL A 78 -15.81 -15.14 -8.86
C VAL A 78 -15.21 -15.02 -10.26
N GLY A 79 -14.39 -14.00 -10.53
CA GLY A 79 -13.70 -13.86 -11.81
C GLY A 79 -12.86 -15.07 -12.20
N LYS A 80 -12.16 -15.71 -11.23
CA LYS A 80 -11.42 -16.96 -11.45
C LYS A 80 -12.34 -18.16 -11.75
N MET A 81 -13.56 -18.17 -11.23
CA MET A 81 -14.53 -19.25 -11.43
C MET A 81 -15.38 -19.10 -12.70
N MET A 82 -15.29 -17.95 -13.38
CA MET A 82 -16.06 -17.64 -14.59
C MET A 82 -15.30 -17.95 -15.88
N ARG A 83 -16.05 -18.12 -16.96
CA ARG A 83 -15.58 -18.15 -18.35
C ARG A 83 -15.87 -16.85 -19.07
N VAL A 84 -15.05 -16.50 -20.06
CA VAL A 84 -15.28 -15.29 -20.89
C VAL A 84 -16.68 -15.32 -21.50
N GLY A 85 -17.40 -14.21 -21.39
CA GLY A 85 -18.79 -14.06 -21.84
C GLY A 85 -19.83 -14.38 -20.78
N GLU A 86 -19.45 -15.02 -19.68
CA GLU A 86 -20.37 -15.30 -18.58
C GLU A 86 -20.76 -14.05 -17.79
N ALA A 87 -21.97 -14.08 -17.23
CA ALA A 87 -22.47 -13.09 -16.29
C ALA A 87 -23.17 -13.76 -15.11
N CYS A 88 -22.99 -13.23 -13.91
CA CYS A 88 -23.59 -13.77 -12.70
C CYS A 88 -24.00 -12.68 -11.70
N GLU A 89 -24.95 -13.02 -10.85
CA GLU A 89 -25.24 -12.29 -9.61
C GLU A 89 -24.49 -12.96 -8.46
N VAL A 90 -23.85 -12.16 -7.61
CA VAL A 90 -23.13 -12.62 -6.43
C VAL A 90 -23.68 -11.92 -5.21
N ARG A 91 -23.94 -12.66 -4.15
CA ARG A 91 -24.33 -12.12 -2.83
C ARG A 91 -23.29 -12.55 -1.81
N CYS A 92 -22.66 -11.60 -1.13
CA CYS A 92 -21.53 -11.90 -0.27
C CYS A 92 -21.53 -11.12 1.04
N ASP A 93 -20.98 -11.74 2.08
CA ASP A 93 -20.77 -11.14 3.39
C ASP A 93 -19.68 -10.06 3.29
N ALA A 94 -19.70 -9.10 4.22
CA ALA A 94 -18.76 -7.99 4.25
C ALA A 94 -17.29 -8.45 4.13
N ARG A 95 -16.93 -9.61 4.71
CA ARG A 95 -15.56 -10.15 4.63
C ARG A 95 -15.06 -10.45 3.21
N PHE A 96 -15.96 -10.64 2.24
CA PHE A 96 -15.63 -10.79 0.82
C PHE A 96 -15.79 -9.50 0.02
N ALA A 97 -16.25 -8.43 0.66
CA ALA A 97 -16.46 -7.10 0.11
C ALA A 97 -15.58 -6.05 0.83
N TYR A 98 -16.19 -5.07 1.51
CA TYR A 98 -15.50 -3.95 2.17
C TYR A 98 -15.19 -4.18 3.67
N GLY A 99 -15.57 -5.34 4.22
CA GLY A 99 -15.27 -5.77 5.59
C GLY A 99 -15.81 -4.84 6.67
N ASP A 100 -15.15 -4.86 7.82
CA ASP A 100 -15.50 -4.05 8.99
C ASP A 100 -15.12 -2.56 8.85
N VAL A 101 -14.55 -2.18 7.70
CA VAL A 101 -14.18 -0.77 7.44
C VAL A 101 -15.23 -0.06 6.59
N GLY A 102 -15.86 -0.77 5.64
CA GLY A 102 -16.81 -0.17 4.71
C GLY A 102 -16.13 0.75 3.68
N LEU A 103 -16.94 1.56 3.01
CA LEU A 103 -16.55 2.56 2.01
C LEU A 103 -17.39 3.82 2.20
N GLU A 104 -16.98 4.70 3.11
CA GLU A 104 -17.73 5.92 3.42
C GLU A 104 -17.84 6.88 2.22
N PRO A 105 -18.99 7.56 2.01
CA PRO A 105 -20.25 7.40 2.74
C PRO A 105 -21.17 6.30 2.18
N LYS A 106 -20.73 5.56 1.16
CA LYS A 106 -21.58 4.68 0.35
C LYS A 106 -21.89 3.33 1.00
N VAL A 107 -20.93 2.76 1.73
CA VAL A 107 -21.02 1.43 2.33
C VAL A 107 -20.60 1.51 3.79
N LEU A 108 -21.48 1.07 4.67
CA LEU A 108 -21.20 1.03 6.11
C LEU A 108 -20.29 -0.18 6.45
N PRO A 109 -19.51 -0.08 7.54
CA PRO A 109 -18.85 -1.24 8.14
C PRO A 109 -19.77 -2.47 8.27
N GLY A 110 -19.29 -3.64 7.85
CA GLY A 110 -20.03 -4.89 8.01
C GLY A 110 -21.19 -5.10 7.01
N ALA A 111 -21.36 -4.21 6.02
CA ALA A 111 -22.42 -4.36 5.03
C ALA A 111 -22.18 -5.54 4.07
N ALA A 112 -23.22 -6.35 3.87
CA ALA A 112 -23.26 -7.37 2.83
C ALA A 112 -23.54 -6.73 1.47
N MET A 113 -23.00 -7.33 0.41
CA MET A 113 -23.05 -6.77 -0.94
C MET A 113 -23.75 -7.73 -1.92
N LYS A 114 -24.42 -7.14 -2.90
CA LYS A 114 -24.92 -7.77 -4.12
C LYS A 114 -24.14 -7.21 -5.30
N LEU A 115 -23.56 -8.09 -6.12
CA LEU A 115 -22.73 -7.73 -7.26
C LEU A 115 -23.32 -8.36 -8.51
N PHE A 116 -23.31 -7.62 -9.61
CA PHE A 116 -23.46 -8.19 -10.94
C PHE A 116 -22.10 -8.19 -11.60
N ILE A 117 -21.62 -9.34 -12.05
CA ILE A 117 -20.27 -9.50 -12.59
C ILE A 117 -20.35 -10.17 -13.95
N GLU A 118 -19.66 -9.62 -14.92
CA GLU A 118 -19.47 -10.19 -16.25
C GLU A 118 -17.97 -10.28 -16.57
N LEU A 119 -17.53 -11.46 -17.00
CA LEU A 119 -16.16 -11.67 -17.44
C LEU A 119 -16.05 -11.36 -18.93
N LEU A 120 -15.40 -10.25 -19.27
CA LEU A 120 -15.30 -9.78 -20.65
C LEU A 120 -14.11 -10.39 -21.40
N ARG A 121 -12.99 -10.60 -20.70
CA ARG A 121 -11.74 -11.05 -21.33
C ARG A 121 -10.79 -11.69 -20.32
N VAL A 122 -10.06 -12.70 -20.76
CA VAL A 122 -8.82 -13.18 -20.14
C VAL A 122 -7.62 -12.65 -20.91
N GLY A 123 -6.66 -12.09 -20.19
CA GLY A 123 -5.42 -11.49 -20.66
C GLY A 123 -4.22 -12.38 -20.38
N LYS A 124 -3.02 -11.80 -20.44
CA LYS A 124 -1.75 -12.54 -20.28
C LYS A 124 -1.23 -12.49 -18.83
N LYS A 125 -0.41 -13.48 -18.49
CA LYS A 125 0.44 -13.45 -17.28
C LYS A 125 1.53 -12.38 -17.41
N ILE A 126 2.06 -11.92 -16.27
CA ILE A 126 3.33 -11.20 -16.28
C ILE A 126 4.41 -12.22 -16.64
N THR A 127 5.16 -11.94 -17.68
CA THR A 127 6.27 -12.76 -18.15
C THR A 127 7.55 -11.93 -18.15
N ALA A 128 8.71 -12.60 -18.21
CA ALA A 128 10.00 -11.93 -18.34
C ALA A 128 10.16 -11.18 -19.68
N GLU A 129 9.25 -11.39 -20.63
CA GLU A 129 9.26 -10.76 -21.95
C GLU A 129 8.56 -9.39 -21.96
N MET A 130 7.96 -8.97 -20.83
CA MET A 130 7.33 -7.65 -20.74
C MET A 130 8.36 -6.55 -20.84
N THR A 131 8.02 -5.50 -21.58
CA THR A 131 8.92 -4.35 -21.73
C THR A 131 9.02 -3.55 -20.42
N SER A 132 10.09 -2.77 -20.28
CA SER A 132 10.27 -1.83 -19.16
C SER A 132 9.04 -0.92 -18.95
N GLN A 133 8.45 -0.44 -20.04
CA GLN A 133 7.24 0.38 -19.99
C GLN A 133 6.02 -0.38 -19.45
N GLU A 134 5.82 -1.63 -19.89
CA GLU A 134 4.70 -2.46 -19.41
C GLU A 134 4.87 -2.84 -17.92
N LEU A 135 6.10 -3.09 -17.46
CA LEU A 135 6.39 -3.33 -16.05
C LEU A 135 6.10 -2.10 -15.18
N ILE A 136 6.48 -0.90 -15.66
CA ILE A 136 6.18 0.38 -14.98
C ILE A 136 4.67 0.62 -14.92
N GLU A 137 3.93 0.33 -16.00
CA GLU A 137 2.48 0.45 -16.02
C GLU A 137 1.83 -0.52 -15.02
N GLU A 138 2.25 -1.78 -15.00
CA GLU A 138 1.70 -2.78 -14.08
C GLU A 138 2.03 -2.42 -12.61
N ALA A 139 3.25 -1.97 -12.32
CA ALA A 139 3.62 -1.48 -11.00
C ALA A 139 2.80 -0.25 -10.59
N ASN A 140 2.48 0.65 -11.53
CA ASN A 140 1.56 1.76 -11.30
C ASN A 140 0.15 1.30 -10.95
N LYS A 141 -0.41 0.29 -11.65
CA LYS A 141 -1.72 -0.29 -11.30
C LYS A 141 -1.72 -0.87 -9.88
N LYS A 142 -0.65 -1.59 -9.48
CA LYS A 142 -0.51 -2.09 -8.10
C LYS A 142 -0.45 -0.95 -7.09
N LYS A 143 0.30 0.12 -7.38
CA LYS A 143 0.36 1.34 -6.54
C LYS A 143 -1.03 1.97 -6.39
N GLU A 144 -1.79 2.10 -7.47
CA GLU A 144 -3.14 2.69 -7.41
C GLU A 144 -4.12 1.83 -6.61
N SER A 145 -4.07 0.52 -6.77
CA SER A 145 -4.82 -0.42 -5.94
C SER A 145 -4.42 -0.32 -4.47
N GLY A 146 -3.12 -0.21 -4.17
CA GLY A 146 -2.62 0.01 -2.81
C GLY A 146 -3.07 1.36 -2.22
N ASN A 147 -3.08 2.43 -3.02
CA ASN A 147 -3.58 3.75 -2.61
C ASN A 147 -5.06 3.69 -2.22
N ARG A 148 -5.85 2.86 -2.91
CA ARG A 148 -7.26 2.66 -2.59
C ARG A 148 -7.43 1.99 -1.23
N TYR A 149 -6.77 0.85 -1.01
CA TYR A 149 -6.79 0.18 0.30
C TYR A 149 -6.24 1.06 1.42
N PHE A 150 -5.27 1.94 1.12
CA PHE A 150 -4.79 2.92 2.08
C PHE A 150 -5.88 3.90 2.52
N LYS A 151 -6.69 4.39 1.57
CA LYS A 151 -7.84 5.29 1.84
C LYS A 151 -8.92 4.56 2.65
N GLU A 152 -9.14 3.29 2.33
CA GLU A 152 -10.01 2.36 3.07
C GLU A 152 -9.40 1.92 4.40
N LYS A 153 -8.28 2.50 4.85
CA LYS A 153 -7.56 2.17 6.10
C LYS A 153 -7.12 0.69 6.22
N ASN A 154 -7.23 -0.09 5.15
CA ASN A 154 -6.72 -1.44 5.07
C ASN A 154 -5.22 -1.40 4.74
N TYR A 155 -4.43 -1.03 5.74
CA TYR A 155 -3.00 -0.81 5.59
C TYR A 155 -2.23 -2.09 5.24
N GLU A 156 -2.72 -3.26 5.65
CA GLU A 156 -2.09 -4.55 5.33
C GLU A 156 -2.21 -4.90 3.85
N GLN A 157 -3.39 -4.72 3.24
CA GLN A 157 -3.56 -4.95 1.80
C GLN A 157 -2.84 -3.88 0.97
N ALA A 158 -2.87 -2.62 1.43
CA ALA A 158 -2.07 -1.56 0.81
C ALA A 158 -0.58 -1.92 0.80
N ALA A 159 -0.07 -2.43 1.93
CA ALA A 159 1.29 -2.92 2.07
C ALA A 159 1.62 -4.01 1.03
N LYS A 160 0.79 -5.05 0.94
CA LYS A 160 1.00 -6.17 0.00
C LYS A 160 1.08 -5.69 -1.46
N LEU A 161 0.23 -4.75 -1.85
CA LEU A 161 0.21 -4.24 -3.22
C LEU A 161 1.42 -3.35 -3.54
N TYR A 162 1.86 -2.50 -2.60
CA TYR A 162 3.11 -1.75 -2.81
C TYR A 162 4.32 -2.67 -2.91
N LYS A 163 4.35 -3.76 -2.14
CA LYS A 163 5.38 -4.80 -2.26
C LYS A 163 5.38 -5.45 -3.64
N ARG A 164 4.21 -5.84 -4.15
CA ARG A 164 4.08 -6.39 -5.51
C ARG A 164 4.54 -5.39 -6.57
N ALA A 165 4.18 -4.10 -6.41
CA ALA A 165 4.65 -3.03 -7.29
C ALA A 165 6.18 -2.95 -7.33
N LEU A 166 6.83 -2.93 -6.16
CA LEU A 166 8.30 -2.89 -6.06
C LEU A 166 8.94 -4.14 -6.67
N LYS A 167 8.34 -5.33 -6.47
CA LYS A 167 8.83 -6.59 -7.03
C LYS A 167 8.84 -6.60 -8.56
N LEU A 168 7.88 -5.94 -9.20
CA LEU A 168 7.86 -5.76 -10.66
C LEU A 168 8.97 -4.82 -11.15
N LEU A 169 9.36 -3.85 -10.33
CA LEU A 169 10.44 -2.93 -10.67
C LEU A 169 11.83 -3.55 -10.45
N GLU A 170 11.97 -4.65 -9.69
CA GLU A 170 13.23 -5.39 -9.61
C GLU A 170 13.64 -6.00 -10.95
N THR A 171 12.67 -6.40 -11.77
CA THR A 171 12.89 -7.02 -13.08
C THR A 171 13.04 -6.00 -14.19
N TRP A 172 12.98 -4.71 -13.87
CA TRP A 172 13.16 -3.64 -14.85
C TRP A 172 14.61 -3.62 -15.35
N GLU A 173 14.78 -3.73 -16.66
CA GLU A 173 16.07 -3.54 -17.32
C GLU A 173 16.33 -2.03 -17.46
N HIS A 174 17.54 -1.62 -17.06
CA HIS A 174 17.98 -0.22 -16.90
C HIS A 174 18.06 0.57 -18.21
N SER A 175 16.97 0.70 -18.95
CA SER A 175 16.87 1.58 -20.09
C SER A 175 16.94 3.04 -19.62
N GLU A 176 17.77 3.85 -20.28
CA GLU A 176 17.89 5.27 -19.91
C GLU A 176 16.59 6.05 -20.18
N GLU A 177 15.79 5.61 -21.17
CA GLU A 177 14.54 6.25 -21.57
C GLU A 177 13.47 6.20 -20.45
N ASP A 178 13.32 5.05 -19.79
CA ASP A 178 12.32 4.85 -18.74
C ASP A 178 12.85 5.15 -17.33
N ALA A 179 14.16 5.40 -17.19
CA ALA A 179 14.81 5.55 -15.88
C ALA A 179 14.18 6.64 -15.01
N GLN A 180 13.78 7.77 -15.61
CA GLN A 180 13.14 8.86 -14.87
C GLN A 180 11.72 8.48 -14.42
N ALA A 181 10.93 7.84 -15.29
CA ALA A 181 9.58 7.38 -14.95
C ALA A 181 9.62 6.32 -13.83
N CYS A 182 10.56 5.38 -13.92
CA CYS A 182 10.81 4.37 -12.89
C CYS A 182 11.23 5.04 -11.56
N LYS A 183 12.16 6.00 -11.60
CA LYS A 183 12.60 6.76 -10.43
C LYS A 183 11.43 7.49 -9.75
N ASP A 184 10.59 8.18 -10.51
CA ASP A 184 9.44 8.92 -9.98
C ASP A 184 8.42 7.96 -9.35
N LEU A 185 8.21 6.80 -9.97
CA LEU A 185 7.38 5.74 -9.42
C LEU A 185 7.94 5.19 -8.10
N LEU A 186 9.26 4.98 -8.00
CA LEU A 186 9.90 4.52 -6.77
C LEU A 186 9.83 5.54 -5.65
N ILE A 187 10.02 6.83 -5.95
CA ILE A 187 9.83 7.90 -4.96
C ILE A 187 8.39 7.89 -4.44
N ALA A 188 7.40 7.71 -5.33
CA ALA A 188 6.00 7.61 -4.92
C ALA A 188 5.72 6.37 -4.07
N LEU A 189 6.22 5.19 -4.49
CA LEU A 189 6.07 3.93 -3.77
C LEU A 189 6.77 3.96 -2.41
N GLY A 190 8.00 4.44 -2.32
CA GLY A 190 8.74 4.56 -1.05
C GLY A 190 8.04 5.49 -0.07
N ASN A 191 7.49 6.62 -0.53
CA ASN A 191 6.67 7.50 0.31
C ASN A 191 5.40 6.81 0.83
N ASN A 192 4.75 6.02 -0.03
CA ASN A 192 3.55 5.26 0.33
C ASN A 192 3.85 4.11 1.30
N VAL A 193 4.95 3.38 1.08
CA VAL A 193 5.46 2.32 1.95
C VAL A 193 5.80 2.87 3.33
N GLY A 194 6.60 3.94 3.40
CA GLY A 194 6.94 4.57 4.68
C GLY A 194 5.71 5.09 5.43
N ASN A 195 4.67 5.54 4.70
CA ASN A 195 3.41 5.92 5.30
C ASN A 195 2.61 4.72 5.84
N VAL A 196 2.52 3.62 5.08
CA VAL A 196 1.84 2.39 5.52
C VAL A 196 2.53 1.79 6.74
N GLN A 197 3.85 1.63 6.70
CA GLN A 197 4.63 1.10 7.83
C GLN A 197 4.43 1.97 9.08
N PHE A 198 4.43 3.30 8.94
CA PHE A 198 4.10 4.20 10.05
C PHE A 198 2.70 3.96 10.61
N ARG A 199 1.69 3.78 9.77
CA ARG A 199 0.31 3.46 10.21
C ARG A 199 0.23 2.11 10.93
N LEU A 200 1.06 1.15 10.52
CA LEU A 200 1.22 -0.15 11.16
C LEU A 200 2.15 -0.12 12.39
N LYS A 201 2.62 1.08 12.82
CA LYS A 201 3.55 1.28 13.95
C LYS A 201 4.91 0.58 13.78
N GLN A 202 5.28 0.26 12.54
CA GLN A 202 6.59 -0.27 12.15
C GLN A 202 7.56 0.89 11.98
N TYR A 203 7.88 1.58 13.09
CA TYR A 203 8.56 2.87 13.06
C TYR A 203 9.99 2.80 12.51
N LYS A 204 10.70 1.71 12.76
CA LYS A 204 12.06 1.53 12.29
C LYS A 204 12.08 1.38 10.76
N GLU A 205 11.26 0.48 10.26
CA GLU A 205 11.11 0.20 8.83
C GLU A 205 10.60 1.44 8.08
N ALA A 206 9.61 2.13 8.64
CA ALA A 206 9.09 3.39 8.10
C ALA A 206 10.16 4.48 7.97
N ARG A 207 11.09 4.53 8.93
CA ARG A 207 12.20 5.49 8.91
C ARG A 207 13.17 5.14 7.80
N ASP A 208 13.58 3.88 7.72
CA ASP A 208 14.54 3.41 6.73
C ASP A 208 14.01 3.61 5.30
N SER A 209 12.74 3.24 5.03
CA SER A 209 12.10 3.51 3.73
C SER A 209 11.98 5.01 3.41
N SER A 210 11.79 5.87 4.42
CA SER A 210 11.78 7.33 4.21
C SER A 210 13.18 7.88 3.88
N LEU A 211 14.22 7.33 4.50
CA LEU A 211 15.59 7.71 4.20
C LEU A 211 16.03 7.24 2.81
N GLU A 212 15.57 6.07 2.36
CA GLU A 212 15.78 5.56 1.00
C GLU A 212 15.17 6.49 -0.05
N VAL A 213 13.95 7.01 0.19
CA VAL A 213 13.36 8.05 -0.68
C VAL A 213 14.24 9.30 -0.73
N LEU A 214 14.81 9.71 0.41
CA LEU A 214 15.68 10.90 0.48
C LEU A 214 17.04 10.69 -0.20
N GLN A 215 17.45 9.45 -0.47
CA GLN A 215 18.61 9.18 -1.32
C GLN A 215 18.29 9.43 -2.80
N LEU A 216 17.06 9.11 -3.25
CA LEU A 216 16.60 9.38 -4.63
C LEU A 216 16.24 10.85 -4.87
N ASP A 217 15.57 11.44 -3.88
CA ASP A 217 15.10 12.83 -3.89
C ASP A 217 15.41 13.48 -2.52
N PRO A 218 16.59 14.08 -2.38
CA PRO A 218 16.99 14.78 -1.15
C PRO A 218 16.10 15.98 -0.79
N ARG A 219 15.20 16.42 -1.68
CA ARG A 219 14.27 17.53 -1.46
C ARG A 219 12.85 17.05 -1.14
N ASN A 220 12.66 15.75 -0.91
CA ASN A 220 11.34 15.18 -0.68
C ASN A 220 10.75 15.56 0.69
N VAL A 221 9.86 16.55 0.70
CA VAL A 221 9.22 17.03 1.95
C VAL A 221 8.34 15.97 2.61
N LYS A 222 7.72 15.06 1.84
CA LYS A 222 6.89 13.98 2.40
C LYS A 222 7.71 12.99 3.22
N ALA A 223 8.88 12.59 2.72
CA ALA A 223 9.80 11.71 3.43
C ALA A 223 10.42 12.39 4.66
N MET A 224 10.86 13.65 4.55
CA MET A 224 11.33 14.42 5.72
C MET A 224 10.25 14.56 6.80
N TYR A 225 9.02 14.84 6.38
CA TYR A 225 7.88 14.92 7.28
C TYR A 225 7.62 13.57 7.98
N ARG A 226 7.76 12.45 7.26
CA ARG A 226 7.61 11.10 7.82
C ARG A 226 8.64 10.81 8.92
N VAL A 227 9.92 11.12 8.68
CA VAL A 227 10.98 11.00 9.69
C VAL A 227 10.64 11.84 10.92
N GLY A 228 10.13 13.06 10.71
CA GLY A 228 9.65 13.91 11.80
C GLY A 228 8.51 13.30 12.62
N GLN A 229 7.52 12.67 11.96
CA GLN A 229 6.41 11.99 12.65
C GLN A 229 6.91 10.79 13.47
N ILE A 230 7.86 10.02 12.92
CA ILE A 230 8.46 8.87 13.59
C ILE A 230 9.24 9.31 14.83
N GLY A 231 10.06 10.36 14.72
CA GLY A 231 10.81 10.89 15.87
C GLY A 231 9.90 11.40 16.99
N LEU A 232 8.71 11.91 16.65
CA LEU A 232 7.71 12.30 17.66
C LEU A 232 7.19 11.07 18.43
N GLU A 233 6.91 9.97 17.74
CA GLU A 233 6.44 8.71 18.35
C GLU A 233 7.53 8.00 19.17
N GLN A 234 8.79 8.06 18.72
CA GLN A 234 9.93 7.39 19.36
C GLN A 234 10.67 8.25 20.39
N ASN A 235 10.27 9.50 20.59
CA ASN A 235 10.99 10.52 21.37
C ASN A 235 12.42 10.81 20.87
N ASP A 236 12.70 10.54 19.59
CA ASP A 236 13.94 10.98 18.93
C ASP A 236 13.72 12.36 18.30
N PHE A 237 14.01 13.39 19.08
CA PHE A 237 13.70 14.77 18.70
C PHE A 237 14.78 15.46 17.88
N THR A 238 16.03 14.99 17.96
CA THR A 238 17.17 15.75 17.41
C THR A 238 17.21 15.61 15.90
N GLU A 239 17.29 14.38 15.40
CA GLU A 239 17.26 14.10 13.96
C GLU A 239 15.95 14.58 13.31
N ALA A 240 14.82 14.33 13.97
CA ALA A 240 13.51 14.76 13.49
C ALA A 240 13.43 16.27 13.24
N LEU A 241 13.98 17.08 14.15
CA LEU A 241 13.99 18.53 13.99
C LEU A 241 14.91 18.98 12.85
N GLU A 242 16.05 18.31 12.62
CA GLU A 242 16.95 18.63 11.51
C GLU A 242 16.27 18.41 10.15
N PHE A 243 15.62 17.26 9.95
CA PHE A 243 14.88 16.99 8.72
C PHE A 243 13.71 17.95 8.51
N LEU A 244 12.95 18.27 9.56
CA LEU A 244 11.84 19.21 9.45
C LEU A 244 12.31 20.66 9.20
N GLN A 245 13.46 21.05 9.72
CA GLN A 245 14.06 22.34 9.39
C GLN A 245 14.43 22.40 7.91
N LYS A 246 15.06 21.36 7.35
CA LYS A 246 15.29 21.25 5.90
C LYS A 246 13.99 21.34 5.11
N ALA A 247 12.94 20.66 5.57
CA ALA A 247 11.61 20.75 4.95
C ALA A 247 11.03 22.17 4.95
N THR A 248 11.25 22.96 6.01
CA THR A 248 10.79 24.37 6.05
C THR A 248 11.57 25.30 5.11
N VAL A 249 12.80 24.95 4.73
CA VAL A 249 13.54 25.71 3.70
C VAL A 249 12.94 25.44 2.32
N ILE A 250 12.50 24.20 2.06
CA ILE A 250 11.94 23.79 0.77
C ILE A 250 10.49 24.25 0.61
N GLU A 251 9.65 24.02 1.62
CA GLU A 251 8.25 24.45 1.66
C GLU A 251 7.97 25.32 2.89
N PRO A 252 8.36 26.62 2.88
CA PRO A 252 8.21 27.49 4.02
C PRO A 252 6.77 27.63 4.51
N LYS A 253 5.78 27.54 3.62
CA LYS A 253 4.34 27.71 3.91
C LYS A 253 3.62 26.42 4.36
N ASN A 254 4.33 25.30 4.49
CA ASN A 254 3.70 24.03 4.87
C ASN A 254 3.26 24.04 6.35
N VAL A 255 1.96 24.19 6.58
CA VAL A 255 1.36 24.27 7.92
C VAL A 255 1.60 22.98 8.72
N LYS A 256 1.52 21.81 8.08
CA LYS A 256 1.70 20.52 8.74
C LYS A 256 3.11 20.35 9.28
N VAL A 257 4.13 20.70 8.50
CA VAL A 257 5.54 20.65 8.92
C VAL A 257 5.78 21.59 10.11
N ARG A 258 5.31 22.84 10.03
CA ARG A 258 5.46 23.80 11.13
C ARG A 258 4.77 23.35 12.40
N GLN A 259 3.58 22.76 12.29
CA GLN A 259 2.85 22.24 13.45
C GLN A 259 3.62 21.08 14.10
N LEU A 260 4.13 20.15 13.29
CA LEU A 260 4.91 19.03 13.79
C LEU A 260 6.20 19.47 14.51
N ILE A 261 6.88 20.52 14.02
CA ILE A 261 8.02 21.12 14.72
C ILE A 261 7.62 21.64 16.10
N LYS A 262 6.46 22.31 16.22
CA LYS A 262 5.96 22.79 17.52
C LYS A 262 5.67 21.63 18.46
N ASP A 263 5.04 20.58 17.96
CA ASP A 263 4.68 19.39 18.74
C ASP A 263 5.94 18.67 19.24
N LEU A 264 6.95 18.49 18.39
CA LEU A 264 8.25 17.92 18.75
C LEU A 264 8.96 18.75 19.83
N LYS A 265 9.01 20.07 19.69
CA LYS A 265 9.65 20.95 20.70
C LYS A 265 8.92 20.87 22.04
N LYS A 266 7.59 20.88 22.02
CA LYS A 266 6.76 20.74 23.22
C LYS A 266 7.00 19.40 23.90
N LYS A 267 6.96 18.30 23.15
CA LYS A 267 7.20 16.95 23.68
C LYS A 267 8.62 16.79 24.22
N LYS A 268 9.64 17.30 23.52
CA LYS A 268 11.04 17.35 23.99
C LYS A 268 11.16 18.06 25.34
N GLN A 269 10.48 19.20 25.50
CA GLN A 269 10.47 19.95 26.77
C GLN A 269 9.76 19.17 27.89
N GLN A 270 8.64 18.52 27.59
CA GLN A 270 7.92 17.68 28.55
C GLN A 270 8.77 16.52 29.05
N VAL A 271 9.38 15.76 28.13
CA VAL A 271 10.28 14.63 28.47
C VAL A 271 11.46 15.12 29.32
N LYS A 272 12.06 16.27 28.99
CA LYS A 272 13.13 16.86 29.80
C LYS A 272 12.69 17.23 31.21
N GLN A 273 11.47 17.78 31.36
CA GLN A 273 10.91 18.14 32.67
C GLN A 273 10.57 16.89 33.50
N GLU A 274 10.00 15.86 32.89
CA GLU A 274 9.69 14.57 33.52
C GLU A 274 10.97 13.87 34.00
N GLN A 275 12.00 13.81 33.15
CA GLN A 275 13.32 13.31 33.53
C GLN A 275 13.88 14.08 34.73
N LYS A 276 13.88 15.43 34.68
CA LYS A 276 14.36 16.25 35.80
C LYS A 276 13.62 15.97 37.11
N LYS A 277 12.28 15.82 37.06
CA LYS A 277 11.46 15.46 38.22
C LYS A 277 11.81 14.06 38.74
N LEU A 278 11.98 13.08 37.85
CA LEU A 278 12.36 11.71 38.21
C LEU A 278 13.74 11.67 38.89
N TYR A 279 14.75 12.32 38.30
CA TYR A 279 16.10 12.44 38.87
C TYR A 279 16.10 13.13 40.24
N SER A 280 15.26 14.15 40.44
CA SER A 280 15.14 14.84 41.73
C SER A 280 14.53 13.96 42.83
N LYS A 281 13.68 12.98 42.48
CA LYS A 281 13.05 12.04 43.43
C LYS A 281 13.97 10.87 43.79
N LEU A 282 14.92 10.52 42.93
CA LEU A 282 15.86 9.40 43.12
C LEU A 282 17.16 9.77 43.88
N GLY A 283 17.23 10.94 44.51
CA GLY A 283 18.33 11.31 45.42
C GLY A 283 19.64 11.69 44.73
N GLY A 284 19.56 12.47 43.64
CA GLY A 284 20.65 12.77 42.71
C GLY A 284 22.06 12.98 43.29
N LYS A 285 22.98 12.09 42.92
CA LYS A 285 24.39 12.39 42.67
C LYS A 285 24.68 12.17 41.18
N SER A 286 25.22 13.20 40.54
CA SER A 286 25.46 13.29 39.10
C SER A 286 26.42 12.22 38.57
N ALA A 287 26.10 11.66 37.41
CA ALA A 287 27.09 11.24 36.44
C ALA A 287 26.62 11.69 35.04
N SER A 288 27.40 12.58 34.45
CA SER A 288 27.34 12.95 33.04
C SER A 288 27.87 11.80 32.20
N SER A 289 27.16 11.45 31.12
CA SER A 289 27.80 10.78 29.98
C SER A 289 27.24 11.35 28.68
N ASP A 290 28.15 12.01 27.98
CA ASP A 290 28.07 12.35 26.57
C ASP A 290 28.21 11.05 25.78
N ALA A 291 27.29 10.77 24.86
CA ALA A 291 27.34 9.60 23.99
C ALA A 291 27.30 10.09 22.54
N GLY A 292 28.44 9.95 21.87
CA GLY A 292 28.71 10.43 20.52
C GLY A 292 27.76 9.86 19.48
N VAL A 293 27.35 10.74 18.57
CA VAL A 293 26.58 10.42 17.36
C VAL A 293 27.56 10.00 16.27
N THR A 294 27.50 8.74 15.82
CA THR A 294 28.16 8.25 14.62
C THR A 294 27.41 8.72 13.38
N GLN A 295 28.09 9.48 12.51
CA GLN A 295 27.56 9.89 11.20
C GLN A 295 27.71 8.76 10.16
N PRO A 296 26.72 8.51 9.29
CA PRO A 296 26.95 7.80 8.04
C PRO A 296 27.15 8.81 6.91
N ASN A 297 28.39 9.25 6.69
CA ASN A 297 28.78 10.10 5.56
C ASN A 297 29.92 9.44 4.77
N VAL A 298 29.57 8.47 3.92
CA VAL A 298 30.50 7.93 2.90
C VAL A 298 29.87 7.95 1.50
N LEU A 299 28.56 7.70 1.38
CA LEU A 299 27.88 7.63 0.08
C LEU A 299 27.57 8.99 -0.57
N VAL A 300 27.50 10.08 0.20
CA VAL A 300 27.17 11.43 -0.31
C VAL A 300 28.26 11.99 -1.23
N ARG A 301 29.51 11.51 -1.13
CA ARG A 301 30.64 12.01 -1.94
C ARG A 301 30.67 11.48 -3.38
N ALA A 302 29.96 10.39 -3.68
CA ALA A 302 29.94 9.79 -5.03
C ALA A 302 28.90 10.42 -5.99
N PHE A 303 28.16 11.45 -5.53
CA PHE A 303 26.95 11.94 -6.19
C PHE A 303 27.17 12.91 -7.38
N LYS A 304 28.38 13.45 -7.59
CA LYS A 304 28.52 14.65 -8.43
C LYS A 304 28.93 14.48 -9.90
N SER A 305 29.07 13.26 -10.45
CA SER A 305 29.74 13.18 -11.77
C SER A 305 29.33 12.10 -12.77
N ASN A 306 28.27 11.29 -12.60
CA ASN A 306 27.95 10.30 -13.64
C ASN A 306 26.45 9.94 -13.80
N PRO A 307 25.81 10.30 -14.93
CA PRO A 307 24.44 9.89 -15.28
C PRO A 307 24.25 8.37 -15.40
N SER A 308 25.30 7.63 -15.79
CA SER A 308 25.28 6.16 -15.93
C SER A 308 25.07 5.40 -14.61
N LEU A 309 25.17 6.08 -13.46
CA LEU A 309 24.92 5.49 -12.14
C LEU A 309 23.44 5.53 -11.73
N ALA A 310 22.58 6.22 -12.47
CA ALA A 310 21.17 6.38 -12.11
C ALA A 310 20.44 5.03 -12.03
N GLY A 311 20.67 4.15 -13.01
CA GLY A 311 20.08 2.80 -13.03
C GLY A 311 20.55 1.93 -11.86
N ALA A 312 21.85 1.94 -11.56
CA ALA A 312 22.42 1.16 -10.46
C ALA A 312 21.88 1.60 -9.09
N ILE A 313 21.73 2.91 -8.87
CA ILE A 313 21.16 3.47 -7.63
C ILE A 313 19.69 3.07 -7.47
N VAL A 314 18.92 3.16 -8.56
CA VAL A 314 17.52 2.75 -8.62
C VAL A 314 17.37 1.28 -8.19
N SER A 315 18.18 0.36 -8.71
CA SER A 315 18.14 -1.05 -8.30
C SER A 315 18.53 -1.30 -6.85
N VAL A 316 19.57 -0.64 -6.36
CA VAL A 316 19.96 -0.77 -4.95
C VAL A 316 18.82 -0.31 -4.05
N ILE A 317 18.14 0.78 -4.41
CA ILE A 317 17.04 1.31 -3.60
C ILE A 317 15.78 0.46 -3.70
N ILE A 318 15.49 -0.13 -4.86
CA ILE A 318 14.44 -1.16 -4.98
C ILE A 318 14.74 -2.31 -4.01
N ALA A 319 15.96 -2.87 -4.06
CA ALA A 319 16.35 -3.99 -3.21
C ALA A 319 16.31 -3.63 -1.72
N LEU A 320 16.71 -2.42 -1.35
CA LEU A 320 16.63 -1.92 0.03
C LEU A 320 15.18 -1.73 0.48
N LEU A 321 14.34 -1.06 -0.31
CA LEU A 321 12.91 -0.88 0.00
C LEU A 321 12.22 -2.23 0.21
N ILE A 322 12.54 -3.21 -0.63
CA ILE A 322 12.01 -4.57 -0.53
C ILE A 322 12.58 -5.28 0.70
N TYR A 323 13.87 -5.16 0.98
CA TYR A 323 14.49 -5.71 2.18
C TYR A 323 13.86 -5.12 3.44
N GLN A 324 13.62 -3.82 3.52
CA GLN A 324 12.93 -3.21 4.67
C GLN A 324 11.47 -3.66 4.79
N PHE A 325 10.85 -3.99 3.65
CA PHE A 325 9.49 -4.50 3.61
C PHE A 325 9.36 -5.99 3.97
N ILE A 326 10.40 -6.80 3.72
CA ILE A 326 10.42 -8.26 3.93
C ILE A 326 11.19 -8.64 5.21
N GLY A 327 12.17 -7.83 5.59
CA GLY A 327 13.23 -8.10 6.56
C GLY A 327 12.84 -7.85 8.00
N LYS A 328 12.03 -8.78 8.54
CA LYS A 328 12.06 -9.38 9.91
C LYS A 328 10.72 -10.00 10.31
N ARG A 329 9.65 -9.87 9.50
CA ARG A 329 8.32 -10.36 9.92
C ARG A 329 7.42 -11.00 8.85
N PHE A 330 7.97 -11.51 7.75
CA PHE A 330 7.19 -12.23 6.73
C PHE A 330 7.90 -13.50 6.20
N HIS A 331 8.41 -14.36 7.09
CA HIS A 331 8.87 -15.71 6.76
C HIS A 331 7.73 -16.77 6.86
N GLY A 332 6.48 -16.41 6.56
CA GLY A 332 5.36 -17.33 6.77
C GLY A 332 4.07 -17.01 6.06
N MET A 333 4.12 -16.43 4.86
CA MET A 333 2.93 -16.26 4.01
C MET A 333 3.35 -16.48 2.55
N ASP A 334 3.59 -17.76 2.24
CA ASP A 334 3.47 -18.29 0.88
C ASP A 334 2.00 -18.58 0.56
#